data_AF-A0A4U0FGQ2-F1
#
_entry.id   AF-A0A4U0FGQ2-F1
#
_cell.length_a   1.000
_cell.length_b   1.000
_cell.length_c   1.000
_cell.angle_alpha   90.00
_cell.angle_beta   90.00
_cell.angle_gamma   90.00
#
_symmetry.space_group_name_H-M   'P 1'
#
loop_
_entity.id
_entity.type
_entity.pdbx_description
1 polymer ?
#
loop_
_entity_poly.entity_id
_entity_poly.type
_entity_poly.pdbx_seq_one_letter_code
_entity_poly.pdbx_strand_id
1 'polypeptide(L)'
;MTEPTLEAYRLISTPEQRTSFREEMQAAGYYAFFAFIEDLRGTLKAYADEEIGEIGGLLARARADFPSPGRFSPSWDKLWEELDQLFHAKNEALNAVTAAERMGEWQVLLDNPYLPQQVVCYPGLSFTEAAYMYAYFQKDLKPNEILRLQKVTRLLSKSGSKNASIWPED
;
A
#
# COMPACT_ATOMS: atom_id res chain seq x y z
N MET A 1 -6.63 28.04 -12.29
CA MET A 1 -6.90 26.62 -12.55
C MET A 1 -6.40 25.86 -11.34
N THR A 2 -7.28 25.13 -10.67
CA THR A 2 -6.94 24.23 -9.57
C THR A 2 -6.12 23.07 -10.11
N GLU A 3 -5.08 22.64 -9.40
CA GLU A 3 -4.30 21.47 -9.81
C GLU A 3 -5.19 20.22 -9.84
N PRO A 4 -5.00 19.29 -10.80
CA PRO A 4 -5.83 18.10 -10.91
C PRO A 4 -5.46 17.10 -9.79
N THR A 5 -6.17 17.19 -8.66
CA THR A 5 -5.96 16.33 -7.47
C THR A 5 -6.87 15.11 -7.44
N LEU A 6 -6.54 14.12 -6.60
CA LEU A 6 -7.41 12.96 -6.38
C LEU A 6 -8.76 13.37 -5.74
N GLU A 7 -8.78 14.36 -4.86
CA GLU A 7 -10.01 14.87 -4.25
C GLU A 7 -10.96 15.44 -5.31
N ALA A 8 -10.43 16.27 -6.22
CA ALA A 8 -11.21 16.80 -7.33
C ALA A 8 -11.72 15.67 -8.24
N TYR A 9 -10.89 14.66 -8.50
CA TYR A 9 -11.26 13.50 -9.31
C TYR A 9 -12.42 12.70 -8.71
N ARG A 10 -12.47 12.53 -7.37
CA ARG A 10 -13.56 11.81 -6.69
C ARG A 10 -14.92 12.49 -6.85
N LEU A 11 -14.94 13.81 -7.00
CA LEU A 11 -16.17 14.61 -7.17
C LEU A 11 -16.73 14.57 -8.59
N ILE A 12 -15.99 14.01 -9.55
CA ILE A 12 -16.43 13.90 -10.94
C ILE A 12 -17.62 12.94 -11.04
N SER A 13 -18.73 13.46 -11.57
CA SER A 13 -19.99 12.71 -11.71
C SER A 13 -20.48 12.62 -13.15
N THR A 14 -19.88 13.38 -14.08
CA THR A 14 -20.33 13.45 -15.49
C THR A 14 -19.21 13.09 -16.48
N PRO A 15 -19.54 12.55 -17.67
CA PRO A 15 -18.57 12.27 -18.72
C PRO A 15 -17.77 13.49 -19.19
N GLU A 16 -18.40 14.67 -19.22
CA GLU A 16 -17.80 15.93 -19.64
C GLU A 16 -16.71 16.36 -18.65
N GLN A 17 -17.00 16.30 -17.34
CA GLN A 17 -16.02 16.56 -16.29
C GLN A 17 -14.83 15.58 -16.35
N ARG A 18 -15.08 14.29 -16.64
CA ARG A 18 -13.98 13.31 -16.84
C ARG A 18 -13.09 13.69 -18.00
N THR A 19 -13.67 14.17 -19.09
CA THR A 19 -12.90 14.58 -20.27
C THR A 19 -12.05 15.81 -19.96
N SER A 20 -12.64 16.83 -19.33
CA SER A 20 -11.90 18.02 -18.87
C SER A 20 -10.74 17.66 -17.96
N PHE A 21 -10.99 16.82 -16.95
CA PHE A 21 -9.95 16.40 -16.00
C PHE A 21 -8.79 15.66 -16.68
N ARG A 22 -9.07 14.78 -17.66
CA ARG A 22 -8.02 14.09 -18.41
C ARG A 22 -7.16 15.05 -19.22
N GLU A 23 -7.78 16.02 -19.88
CA GLU A 23 -7.07 17.04 -20.67
C GLU A 23 -6.21 17.94 -19.76
N GLU A 24 -6.76 18.36 -18.63
CA GLU A 24 -6.04 19.13 -17.60
C GLU A 24 -4.85 18.34 -17.05
N MET A 25 -5.04 17.06 -16.72
CA MET A 25 -3.97 16.18 -16.24
C MET A 25 -2.87 16.00 -17.29
N GLN A 26 -3.25 15.79 -18.56
CA GLN A 26 -2.28 15.68 -19.66
C GLN A 26 -1.48 16.97 -19.86
N ALA A 27 -2.11 18.13 -19.74
CA ALA A 27 -1.45 19.43 -19.84
C ALA A 27 -0.52 19.70 -18.64
N ALA A 28 -0.91 19.27 -17.44
CA ALA A 28 -0.10 19.42 -16.22
C ALA A 28 1.11 18.47 -16.18
N GLY A 29 1.00 17.29 -16.81
CA GLY A 29 2.11 16.38 -17.07
C GLY A 29 2.59 15.58 -15.85
N TYR A 30 3.87 15.25 -15.82
CA TYR A 30 4.46 14.26 -14.90
C TYR A 30 4.17 14.53 -13.42
N TYR A 31 4.44 15.74 -12.94
CA TYR A 31 4.36 16.03 -11.50
C TYR A 31 2.92 15.94 -10.96
N ALA A 32 1.94 16.41 -11.73
CA ALA A 32 0.54 16.32 -11.35
C ALA A 32 0.07 14.86 -11.32
N PHE A 33 0.47 14.07 -12.32
CA PHE A 33 0.14 12.65 -12.34
C PHE A 33 0.85 11.88 -11.21
N PHE A 34 2.11 12.22 -10.89
CA PHE A 34 2.83 11.65 -9.75
C PHE A 34 2.08 11.91 -8.44
N ALA A 35 1.69 13.15 -8.16
CA ALA A 35 0.95 13.50 -6.96
C ALA A 35 -0.39 12.74 -6.88
N PHE A 36 -1.13 12.67 -8.00
CA PHE A 36 -2.37 11.90 -8.10
C PHE A 36 -2.18 10.41 -7.77
N ILE A 37 -1.09 9.80 -8.25
CA ILE A 37 -0.78 8.39 -7.96
C ILE A 37 -0.33 8.19 -6.52
N GLU A 38 0.43 9.10 -5.93
CA GLU A 38 0.81 9.03 -4.52
C GLU A 38 -0.41 9.14 -3.61
N ASP A 39 -1.36 10.03 -3.93
CA ASP A 39 -2.64 10.13 -3.20
C ASP A 39 -3.46 8.82 -3.33
N LEU A 40 -3.42 8.19 -4.50
CA LEU A 40 -4.10 6.93 -4.75
C LEU A 40 -3.44 5.77 -3.97
N ARG A 41 -2.11 5.75 -3.87
CA ARG A 41 -1.38 4.80 -3.00
C ARG A 41 -1.67 5.06 -1.53
N GLY A 42 -1.75 6.32 -1.12
CA GLY A 42 -2.17 6.72 0.24
C GLY A 42 -3.55 6.21 0.57
N THR A 43 -4.50 6.34 -0.36
CA THR A 43 -5.84 5.76 -0.26
C THR A 43 -5.77 4.24 -0.10
N LEU A 44 -5.00 3.54 -0.95
CA LEU A 44 -4.82 2.08 -0.87
C LEU A 44 -4.24 1.62 0.46
N LYS A 45 -3.35 2.42 1.06
CA LYS A 45 -2.81 2.18 2.39
C LYS A 45 -3.87 2.30 3.47
N ALA A 46 -4.70 3.34 3.42
CA ALA A 46 -5.59 3.71 4.52
C ALA A 46 -6.94 2.95 4.55
N TYR A 47 -7.48 2.52 3.40
CA TYR A 47 -8.88 2.08 3.36
C TYR A 47 -9.21 0.86 4.24
N ALA A 48 -10.44 0.79 4.72
CA ALA A 48 -11.04 -0.33 5.45
C ALA A 48 -12.20 -0.99 4.67
N ASP A 49 -12.89 -1.96 5.27
CA ASP A 49 -13.87 -2.83 4.62
C ASP A 49 -15.01 -2.06 3.96
N GLU A 50 -15.47 -0.98 4.60
CA GLU A 50 -16.58 -0.16 4.12
C GLU A 50 -16.24 0.55 2.79
N GLU A 51 -14.95 0.77 2.55
CA GLU A 51 -14.45 1.52 1.40
C GLU A 51 -14.03 0.61 0.23
N ILE A 52 -14.00 -0.72 0.40
CA ILE A 52 -13.54 -1.67 -0.63
C ILE A 52 -14.21 -1.43 -1.98
N GLY A 53 -15.54 -1.26 -1.98
CA GLY A 53 -16.31 -1.02 -3.20
C GLY A 53 -15.98 0.33 -3.86
N GLU A 54 -15.84 1.38 -3.04
CA GLU A 54 -15.47 2.71 -3.52
C GLU A 54 -14.06 2.71 -4.13
N ILE A 55 -13.09 2.12 -3.44
CA ILE A 55 -11.70 2.09 -3.89
C ILE A 55 -11.53 1.24 -5.15
N GLY A 56 -12.21 0.09 -5.24
CA GLY A 56 -12.23 -0.71 -6.46
C GLY A 56 -12.82 0.06 -7.65
N GLY A 57 -13.92 0.78 -7.43
CA GLY A 57 -14.51 1.66 -8.46
C GLY A 57 -13.60 2.83 -8.85
N LEU A 58 -12.88 3.42 -7.89
CA LEU A 58 -11.91 4.48 -8.12
C LEU A 58 -10.75 3.99 -8.99
N LEU A 59 -10.15 2.84 -8.68
CA LEU A 59 -9.07 2.23 -9.46
C LEU A 59 -9.53 1.92 -10.90
N ALA A 60 -10.69 1.28 -11.05
CA ALA A 60 -11.23 0.94 -12.36
C ALA A 60 -11.48 2.19 -13.23
N ARG A 61 -12.02 3.26 -12.63
CA ARG A 61 -12.23 4.54 -13.33
C ARG A 61 -10.91 5.21 -13.71
N ALA A 62 -9.95 5.28 -12.79
CA ALA A 62 -8.65 5.87 -13.04
C ALA A 62 -7.89 5.14 -14.17
N ARG A 63 -7.93 3.79 -14.16
CA ARG A 63 -7.37 2.96 -15.24
C ARG A 63 -8.05 3.23 -16.59
N ALA A 64 -9.36 3.38 -16.61
CA ALA A 64 -10.10 3.68 -17.84
C ALA A 64 -9.82 5.08 -18.38
N ASP A 65 -9.60 6.06 -17.49
CA ASP A 65 -9.30 7.44 -17.89
C ASP A 65 -7.84 7.62 -18.34
N PHE A 66 -6.93 6.86 -17.75
CA PHE A 66 -5.49 6.94 -18.03
C PHE A 66 -4.94 5.56 -18.42
N PRO A 67 -5.37 4.96 -19.54
CA PRO A 67 -5.04 3.57 -19.90
C PRO A 67 -3.55 3.35 -20.24
N SER A 68 -2.78 4.42 -20.44
CA SER A 68 -1.36 4.35 -20.78
C SER A 68 -0.57 5.34 -19.91
N PRO A 69 -0.43 5.08 -18.60
CA PRO A 69 0.28 5.96 -17.67
C PRO A 69 1.78 6.09 -18.01
N GLY A 70 2.33 5.12 -18.75
CA GLY A 70 3.64 5.19 -19.42
C GLY A 70 3.91 6.47 -20.21
N ARG A 71 2.86 7.13 -20.71
CA ARG A 71 2.97 8.42 -21.43
C ARG A 71 3.41 9.57 -20.54
N PHE A 72 3.13 9.51 -19.25
CA PHE A 72 3.62 10.49 -18.27
C PHE A 72 5.01 10.10 -17.76
N SER A 73 5.26 8.81 -17.56
CA SER A 73 6.59 8.26 -17.23
C SER A 73 6.69 6.79 -17.62
N PRO A 74 7.75 6.36 -18.33
CA PRO A 74 7.94 4.94 -18.68
C PRO A 74 7.98 3.99 -17.46
N SER A 75 8.34 4.49 -16.28
CA SER A 75 8.31 3.67 -15.04
C SER A 75 6.90 3.25 -14.63
N TRP A 76 5.86 3.85 -15.20
CA TRP A 76 4.46 3.54 -14.91
C TRP A 76 3.81 2.59 -15.90
N ASP A 77 4.54 1.98 -16.84
CA ASP A 77 3.96 1.05 -17.82
C ASP A 77 3.15 -0.10 -17.20
N LYS A 78 3.47 -0.51 -15.96
CA LYS A 78 2.76 -1.56 -15.20
C LYS A 78 1.98 -1.03 -14.00
N LEU A 79 1.78 0.28 -13.92
CA LEU A 79 1.23 0.93 -12.72
C LEU A 79 -0.13 0.34 -12.33
N TRP A 80 -1.03 0.18 -13.30
CA TRP A 80 -2.37 -0.31 -12.98
C TRP A 80 -2.36 -1.77 -12.55
N GLU A 81 -1.54 -2.61 -13.17
CA GLU A 81 -1.35 -3.99 -12.74
C GLU A 81 -0.82 -4.07 -11.31
N GLU A 82 0.15 -3.23 -10.95
CA GLU A 82 0.69 -3.17 -9.59
C GLU A 82 -0.34 -2.71 -8.55
N LEU A 83 -1.14 -1.69 -8.87
CA LEU A 83 -2.18 -1.19 -7.97
C LEU A 83 -3.33 -2.21 -7.81
N ASP A 84 -3.73 -2.88 -8.89
CA ASP A 84 -4.75 -3.93 -8.85
C ASP A 84 -4.27 -5.13 -8.03
N GLN A 85 -3.02 -5.57 -8.20
CA GLN A 85 -2.42 -6.63 -7.39
C GLN A 85 -2.41 -6.26 -5.90
N LEU A 86 -1.99 -5.04 -5.59
CA LEU A 86 -1.95 -4.53 -4.21
C LEU A 86 -3.36 -4.47 -3.59
N PHE A 87 -4.35 -4.00 -4.35
CA PHE A 87 -5.74 -3.97 -3.93
C PHE A 87 -6.29 -5.36 -3.60
N HIS A 88 -6.08 -6.33 -4.50
CA HIS A 88 -6.54 -7.70 -4.30
C HIS A 88 -5.85 -8.38 -3.10
N ALA A 89 -4.53 -8.25 -2.99
CA ALA A 89 -3.75 -8.81 -1.90
C ALA A 89 -4.14 -8.21 -0.53
N LYS A 90 -4.40 -6.90 -0.47
CA LYS A 90 -4.87 -6.28 0.79
C LYS A 90 -6.26 -6.78 1.15
N ASN A 91 -7.16 -6.91 0.19
CA ASN A 91 -8.50 -7.45 0.41
C ASN A 91 -8.47 -8.92 0.84
N GLU A 92 -7.51 -9.73 0.39
CA GLU A 92 -7.28 -11.08 0.91
C GLU A 92 -7.02 -11.05 2.41
N ALA A 93 -6.11 -10.19 2.87
CA ALA A 93 -5.82 -10.04 4.30
C ALA A 93 -7.02 -9.53 5.10
N LEU A 94 -7.74 -8.51 4.59
CA LEU A 94 -8.98 -8.03 5.22
C LEU A 94 -10.00 -9.16 5.38
N ASN A 95 -10.23 -9.96 4.34
CA ASN A 95 -11.18 -11.07 4.39
C ASN A 95 -10.74 -12.23 5.30
N ALA A 96 -9.43 -12.46 5.44
CA ALA A 96 -8.89 -13.57 6.21
C ALA A 96 -8.99 -13.37 7.74
N VAL A 97 -9.11 -12.13 8.21
CA VAL A 97 -9.18 -11.80 9.65
C VAL A 97 -10.46 -11.04 9.92
N THR A 98 -11.29 -11.53 10.84
CA THR A 98 -12.58 -10.88 11.12
C THR A 98 -12.40 -9.53 11.81
N ALA A 99 -13.33 -8.60 11.62
CA ALA A 99 -13.26 -7.26 12.22
C ALA A 99 -13.00 -7.28 13.74
N ALA A 100 -13.60 -8.24 14.46
CA ALA A 100 -13.43 -8.41 15.90
C ALA A 100 -12.00 -8.78 16.32
N GLU A 101 -11.23 -9.43 15.44
CA GLU A 101 -9.88 -9.92 15.73
C GLU A 101 -8.78 -8.92 15.37
N ARG A 102 -9.10 -7.84 14.65
CA ARG A 102 -8.11 -6.92 14.08
C ARG A 102 -7.53 -5.93 15.09
N MET A 103 -8.24 -5.65 16.17
CA MET A 103 -7.76 -4.69 17.19
C MET A 103 -6.48 -5.19 17.88
N GLY A 104 -5.49 -4.32 17.98
CA GLY A 104 -4.21 -4.58 18.65
C GLY A 104 -3.03 -4.34 17.74
N GLU A 105 -1.86 -4.79 18.19
CA GLU A 105 -0.61 -4.68 17.44
C GLU A 105 -0.45 -5.86 16.47
N TRP A 106 0.00 -5.55 15.26
CA TRP A 106 0.33 -6.48 14.21
C TRP A 106 1.77 -6.30 13.75
N GLN A 107 2.30 -7.36 13.16
CA GLN A 107 3.60 -7.35 12.54
C GLN A 107 3.60 -8.11 11.22
N VAL A 108 4.48 -7.68 10.31
CA VAL A 108 4.77 -8.38 9.06
C VAL A 108 6.18 -8.96 9.13
N LEU A 109 6.32 -10.24 8.84
CA LEU A 109 7.59 -10.96 8.85
C LEU A 109 7.91 -11.46 7.43
N LEU A 110 9.14 -11.26 6.98
CA LEU A 110 9.67 -11.82 5.74
C LEU A 110 10.94 -12.61 6.05
N ASP A 111 10.97 -13.86 5.61
CA ASP A 111 12.02 -14.82 5.92
C ASP A 111 12.31 -15.73 4.73
N ASN A 112 13.50 -16.32 4.64
CA ASN A 112 13.80 -17.42 3.74
C ASN A 112 14.50 -18.51 4.54
N PRO A 113 13.81 -19.58 4.95
CA PRO A 113 14.35 -20.57 5.89
C PRO A 113 15.51 -21.39 5.32
N TYR A 114 15.80 -21.26 4.02
CA TYR A 114 16.88 -21.98 3.35
C TYR A 114 18.14 -21.13 3.15
N LEU A 115 18.10 -19.84 3.50
CA LEU A 115 19.25 -18.94 3.40
C LEU A 115 19.65 -18.44 4.79
N PRO A 116 20.95 -18.30 5.08
CA PRO A 116 21.43 -17.73 6.34
C PRO A 116 21.30 -16.20 6.32
N GLN A 117 20.08 -15.70 6.16
CA GLN A 117 19.76 -14.27 6.13
C GLN A 117 18.98 -13.85 7.38
N GLN A 118 18.98 -12.55 7.67
CA GLN A 118 18.18 -12.01 8.76
C GLN A 118 16.70 -12.05 8.40
N VAL A 119 15.86 -12.39 9.38
CA VAL A 119 14.41 -12.23 9.27
C VAL A 119 14.09 -10.74 9.34
N VAL A 120 13.37 -10.23 8.33
CA VAL A 120 12.88 -8.85 8.36
C VAL A 120 11.57 -8.82 9.13
N CYS A 121 11.46 -7.90 10.08
CA CYS A 121 10.26 -7.70 10.89
C CYS A 121 9.84 -6.23 10.85
N TYR A 122 8.56 -6.00 10.58
CA TYR A 122 7.90 -4.70 10.70
C TYR A 122 6.89 -4.79 11.85
N PRO A 123 7.28 -4.47 13.10
CA PRO A 123 6.42 -4.55 14.27
C PRO A 123 5.61 -3.27 14.50
N GLY A 124 4.72 -3.26 15.50
CA GLY A 124 4.06 -2.03 15.94
C GLY A 124 2.97 -1.49 15.01
N LEU A 125 2.45 -2.30 14.09
CA LEU A 125 1.50 -1.86 13.08
C LEU A 125 0.05 -2.01 13.58
N SER A 126 -0.84 -1.12 13.14
CA SER A 126 -2.27 -1.46 13.13
C SER A 126 -2.56 -2.55 12.11
N PHE A 127 -3.72 -3.23 12.22
CA PHE A 127 -4.09 -4.24 11.24
C PHE A 127 -4.16 -3.69 9.81
N THR A 128 -4.74 -2.50 9.61
CA THR A 128 -4.89 -1.89 8.28
C THR A 128 -3.54 -1.61 7.64
N GLU A 129 -2.58 -1.09 8.41
CA GLU A 129 -1.20 -0.87 7.95
C GLU A 129 -0.49 -2.19 7.65
N ALA A 130 -0.64 -3.19 8.53
CA ALA A 130 -0.03 -4.49 8.37
C ALA A 130 -0.59 -5.24 7.15
N ALA A 131 -1.90 -5.13 6.89
CA ALA A 131 -2.55 -5.69 5.71
C ALA A 131 -2.03 -5.05 4.41
N TYR A 132 -1.86 -3.73 4.40
CA TYR A 132 -1.23 -3.04 3.27
C TYR A 132 0.23 -3.48 3.06
N MET A 133 1.03 -3.54 4.13
CA MET A 133 2.43 -3.95 4.03
C MET A 133 2.58 -5.41 3.60
N TYR A 134 1.73 -6.29 4.13
CA TYR A 134 1.65 -7.68 3.70
C TYR A 134 1.36 -7.76 2.20
N ALA A 135 0.34 -7.06 1.72
CA ALA A 135 0.01 -7.01 0.30
C ALA A 135 1.16 -6.45 -0.56
N TYR A 136 1.84 -5.40 -0.06
CA TYR A 136 2.97 -4.78 -0.74
C TYR A 136 4.15 -5.76 -0.92
N PHE A 137 4.47 -6.56 0.09
CA PHE A 137 5.57 -7.54 -0.03
C PHE A 137 5.16 -8.80 -0.78
N GLN A 138 3.87 -9.18 -0.76
CA GLN A 138 3.38 -10.38 -1.42
C GLN A 138 3.69 -10.39 -2.92
N LYS A 139 3.63 -9.22 -3.58
CA LYS A 139 3.89 -9.08 -5.03
C LYS A 139 5.34 -9.37 -5.44
N ASP A 140 6.29 -9.19 -4.52
CA ASP A 140 7.73 -9.29 -4.78
C ASP A 140 8.38 -10.51 -4.08
N LEU A 141 7.57 -11.44 -3.58
CA LEU A 141 8.02 -12.67 -2.92
C LEU A 141 8.92 -13.50 -3.86
N LYS A 142 10.15 -13.74 -3.44
CA LYS A 142 11.09 -14.59 -4.16
C LYS A 142 10.86 -16.07 -3.85
N PRO A 143 11.40 -16.99 -4.67
CA PRO A 143 11.32 -18.42 -4.38
C PRO A 143 11.81 -18.75 -2.96
N ASN A 144 11.00 -19.53 -2.24
CA ASN A 144 11.22 -19.96 -0.86
C ASN A 144 11.18 -18.85 0.20
N GLU A 145 10.89 -17.61 -0.16
CA GLU A 145 10.55 -16.60 0.85
C GLU A 145 9.17 -16.90 1.45
N ILE A 146 9.04 -16.63 2.75
CA ILE A 146 7.83 -16.78 3.52
C ILE A 146 7.46 -15.43 4.11
N LEU A 147 6.31 -14.92 3.67
CA LEU A 147 5.67 -13.74 4.22
C LEU A 147 4.63 -14.16 5.26
N ARG A 148 4.61 -13.49 6.42
CA ARG A 148 3.63 -13.76 7.48
C ARG A 148 3.04 -12.45 7.99
N LEU A 149 1.72 -12.43 8.14
CA LEU A 149 0.97 -11.40 8.87
C LEU A 149 0.60 -11.98 10.24
N GLN A 150 1.01 -11.32 11.32
CA GLN A 150 0.86 -11.87 12.66
C GLN A 150 0.35 -10.83 13.65
N LYS A 151 -0.68 -11.21 14.43
CA LYS A 151 -1.12 -10.43 15.59
C LYS A 151 -0.21 -10.68 16.79
N VAL A 152 0.26 -9.62 17.42
CA VAL A 152 1.04 -9.67 18.65
C VAL A 152 0.08 -9.69 19.84
N THR A 153 0.01 -10.82 20.54
CA THR A 153 -0.86 -10.96 21.72
C THR A 153 -0.14 -10.62 23.02
N ARG A 154 1.18 -10.82 23.09
CA ARG A 154 2.02 -10.53 24.25
C ARG A 154 3.41 -10.11 23.75
N LEU A 155 3.92 -9.00 24.28
CA LEU A 155 5.25 -8.48 23.96
C LEU A 155 6.00 -8.19 25.27
N LEU A 156 7.24 -8.67 25.35
CA LEU A 156 8.20 -8.22 26.35
C LEU A 156 9.35 -7.53 25.63
N SER A 157 9.58 -6.26 25.95
CA SER A 157 10.67 -5.48 25.38
C SER A 157 11.57 -4.93 26.47
N LYS A 158 12.87 -5.03 26.24
CA LYS A 158 13.89 -4.40 27.08
C LYS A 158 15.00 -3.87 26.18
N SER A 159 15.29 -2.59 26.29
CA SER A 159 16.40 -1.97 25.59
C SER A 159 17.70 -2.21 26.34
N GLY A 160 18.79 -2.42 25.61
CA GLY A 160 20.14 -2.40 26.19
C GLY A 160 20.47 -1.02 26.75
N SER A 161 21.22 -0.98 27.84
CA SER A 161 21.78 0.25 28.41
C SER A 161 23.27 0.05 28.57
N LYS A 162 24.06 1.04 28.14
CA LYS A 162 25.52 1.04 28.31
C LYS A 162 25.92 0.80 29.77
N ASN A 163 25.21 1.43 30.70
CA ASN A 163 25.47 1.34 32.15
C ASN A 163 25.13 -0.04 32.75
N ALA A 164 24.46 -0.92 32.00
CA ALA A 164 24.08 -2.26 32.43
C ALA A 164 24.82 -3.36 31.64
N SER A 165 25.71 -3.00 30.72
CA SER A 165 26.51 -3.97 29.96
C SER A 165 27.62 -4.53 30.84
N ILE A 166 27.73 -5.87 30.89
CA ILE A 166 28.87 -6.57 31.51
C ILE A 166 30.03 -6.75 30.53
N TRP A 167 29.82 -6.38 29.26
CA TRP A 167 30.84 -6.46 28.21
C TRP A 167 31.51 -5.10 28.02
N PRO A 168 32.85 -5.07 27.96
CA PRO A 168 33.59 -3.84 27.64
C PRO A 168 33.19 -3.33 26.25
N GLU A 169 33.16 -2.01 26.08
CA GLU A 169 33.01 -1.39 24.77
C GLU A 169 34.31 -1.63 23.95
N ASP A 170 34.15 -1.97 22.66
CA ASP A 170 35.22 -1.84 21.65
C ASP A 170 35.38 -0.37 21.22
#